data_AF-A0A6V8K9A8-F1
#
_entry.id   AF-A0A6V8K9A8-F1
#
_cell.length_a   1.000
_cell.length_b   1.000
_cell.length_c   1.000
_cell.angle_alpha   90.00
_cell.angle_beta   90.00
_cell.angle_gamma   90.00
#
_symmetry.space_group_name_H-M   'P 1'
#
loop_
_entity.id
_entity.type
_entity.pdbx_description
1 polymer ?
#
loop_
_entity_poly.entity_id
_entity_poly.type
_entity_poly.pdbx_seq_one_letter_code
_entity_poly.pdbx_strand_id
1 'polypeptide(L)'
;MADGKDRVPPASPRFLFRYRDLVADTLPEHRRVIERRGWCWWGWWKRPNEPGHDAVWQAIHDETSQGRRVPIALFHSGSGEVHSAIVDRVLSPAADDFGQFTSLSPPPEERDGIPSYYRNSRHSRGWLRILSVSEHPIEFFGRFSYAAPPPLPHIQGSQLDRLAGKRILDADELRAMDTTIWEVRPSLSNDAAERFLTATQRQEGPLSAQPVSCTGDWLLHITDPHYATGRFRAEHQWRLEGEAGTTPTMADAINEALTRADRNVGVVLVTGDLTYVASTAEFKAARTGLFKLTNGLLGLSMDHIVVVPGNHDIVWTRADAYDYGAPVEVAPAEATANYREFFRAFYGFQASDQLSMARRFVFPGGSLVDVVGVNSSSLEQGSSFLAGMGRVQEAGYREAAASLAWARRTGLGLRILALHHHLALTDDLESPDEFHKGFGIAIDAPRVQRMAAQDGVHLAVHGHKHRAFVWRAGAYHLPEYTNEQWELGSFNIVGGGSSGSSSTDGHRNFFNLLRVRGSIVELEMYRSDPNGSFSRFMTWTAPLTVNRDGALTIEPWQRTDNR
;
A
#
# COMPACT_ATOMS: atom_id res chain seq x y z
N MET A 1 8.59 22.17 -58.68
CA MET A 1 8.14 22.86 -57.47
C MET A 1 6.63 22.65 -57.36
N ALA A 2 6.20 21.73 -56.49
CA ALA A 2 4.84 21.61 -55.97
C ALA A 2 4.78 20.31 -55.15
N ASP A 3 4.84 20.39 -53.82
CA ASP A 3 4.02 19.56 -52.93
C ASP A 3 4.12 20.10 -51.49
N GLY A 4 3.57 21.29 -51.28
CA GLY A 4 3.31 21.83 -49.95
C GLY A 4 1.93 21.37 -49.51
N LYS A 5 1.79 20.10 -49.12
CA LYS A 5 0.60 19.66 -48.39
C LYS A 5 0.67 20.25 -46.99
N ASP A 6 -0.25 21.15 -46.72
CA ASP A 6 -0.60 21.64 -45.39
C ASP A 6 -0.72 20.47 -44.41
N ARG A 7 0.35 20.23 -43.65
CA ARG A 7 0.27 19.43 -42.42
C ARG A 7 -0.43 20.31 -41.40
N VAL A 8 -1.74 20.16 -41.29
CA VAL A 8 -2.49 20.60 -40.11
C VAL A 8 -1.71 20.07 -38.90
N PRO A 9 -1.21 20.94 -38.00
CA PRO A 9 -0.50 20.48 -36.81
C PRO A 9 -1.43 19.54 -36.05
N PRO A 10 -0.94 18.40 -35.53
CA PRO A 10 -1.77 17.48 -34.77
C PRO A 10 -2.46 18.27 -33.65
N ALA A 11 -3.79 18.14 -33.57
CA ALA A 11 -4.57 18.86 -32.58
C ALA A 11 -4.01 18.59 -31.18
N SER A 12 -3.74 19.66 -30.42
CA SER A 12 -3.14 19.56 -29.10
C SER A 12 -4.06 18.80 -28.14
N PRO A 13 -3.51 17.98 -27.22
CA PRO A 13 -4.32 17.25 -26.25
C PRO A 13 -5.09 18.22 -25.36
N ARG A 14 -6.35 17.90 -25.11
CA ARG A 14 -7.25 18.68 -24.23
C ARG A 14 -7.44 18.06 -22.85
N PHE A 15 -7.16 16.77 -22.75
CA PHE A 15 -7.31 16.00 -21.53
C PHE A 15 -6.03 15.22 -21.26
N LEU A 16 -5.64 15.15 -19.99
CA LEU A 16 -4.51 14.37 -19.51
C LEU A 16 -5.04 13.29 -18.57
N PHE A 17 -4.72 12.02 -18.86
CA PHE A 17 -5.09 10.88 -18.04
C PHE A 17 -3.85 10.28 -17.37
N ARG A 18 -3.90 10.07 -16.06
CA ARG A 18 -2.84 9.43 -15.28
C ARG A 18 -2.87 7.92 -15.45
N TYR A 19 -1.69 7.32 -15.55
CA TYR A 19 -1.52 5.88 -15.41
C TYR A 19 -0.22 5.51 -14.67
N ARG A 20 -0.05 4.21 -14.40
CA ARG A 20 1.16 3.61 -13.83
C ARG A 20 1.27 2.16 -14.25
N ASP A 21 2.51 1.70 -14.47
CA ASP A 21 2.80 0.29 -14.71
C ASP A 21 2.72 -0.51 -13.42
N LEU A 22 1.59 -1.19 -13.23
CA LEU A 22 1.31 -1.99 -12.04
C LEU A 22 1.61 -3.46 -12.32
N VAL A 23 0.81 -4.05 -13.21
CA VAL A 23 0.80 -5.48 -13.57
C VAL A 23 1.78 -5.77 -14.70
N ALA A 24 1.79 -4.90 -15.71
CA ALA A 24 2.56 -5.02 -16.95
C ALA A 24 3.13 -3.66 -17.35
N ASP A 25 4.01 -3.67 -18.34
CA ASP A 25 4.43 -2.46 -19.04
C ASP A 25 3.26 -1.99 -19.92
N THR A 26 2.59 -0.92 -19.49
CA THR A 26 1.26 -0.56 -19.98
C THR A 26 1.29 -0.21 -21.45
N LEU A 27 2.27 0.59 -21.89
CA LEU A 27 2.31 1.11 -23.25
C LEU A 27 2.60 0.03 -24.30
N PRO A 28 3.62 -0.84 -24.16
CA PRO A 28 3.86 -1.92 -25.10
C PRO A 28 2.68 -2.86 -25.25
N GLU A 29 2.02 -3.24 -24.15
CA GLU A 29 0.84 -4.11 -24.21
C GLU A 29 -0.31 -3.45 -24.98
N HIS A 30 -0.59 -2.17 -24.76
CA HIS A 30 -1.63 -1.45 -25.50
C HIS A 30 -1.25 -1.24 -26.97
N ARG A 31 0.01 -0.90 -27.28
CA ARG A 31 0.50 -0.76 -28.66
C ARG A 31 0.39 -2.05 -29.45
N ARG A 32 0.73 -3.20 -28.86
CA ARG A 32 0.54 -4.52 -29.52
C ARG A 32 -0.91 -4.79 -29.89
N VAL A 33 -1.86 -4.35 -29.05
CA VAL A 33 -3.29 -4.48 -29.36
C VAL A 33 -3.68 -3.53 -30.49
N ILE A 34 -3.23 -2.28 -30.45
CA ILE A 34 -3.45 -1.28 -31.50
C ILE A 34 -2.88 -1.76 -32.85
N GLU A 35 -1.65 -2.29 -32.89
CA GLU A 35 -1.03 -2.82 -34.10
C GLU A 35 -1.85 -3.96 -34.72
N ARG A 36 -2.44 -4.82 -33.86
CA ARG A 36 -3.25 -5.96 -34.31
C ARG A 36 -4.66 -5.57 -34.75
N ARG A 37 -5.27 -4.57 -34.11
CA ARG A 37 -6.72 -4.27 -34.25
C ARG A 37 -7.03 -2.91 -34.87
N GLY A 38 -6.03 -2.03 -34.96
CA GLY A 38 -6.20 -0.62 -35.27
C GLY A 38 -6.70 0.22 -34.08
N TRP A 39 -7.00 -0.39 -32.93
CA TRP A 39 -7.50 0.27 -31.73
C TRP A 39 -7.30 -0.59 -30.48
N CYS A 40 -7.36 0.03 -29.30
CA CYS A 40 -7.29 -0.65 -28.01
C CYS A 40 -8.16 0.04 -26.97
N TRP A 41 -8.85 -0.74 -26.14
CA TRP A 41 -9.57 -0.25 -24.98
C TRP A 41 -8.61 0.00 -23.81
N TRP A 42 -8.61 1.24 -23.33
CA TRP A 42 -7.87 1.72 -22.17
C TRP A 42 -8.86 2.06 -21.06
N GLY A 43 -8.80 1.36 -19.94
CA GLY A 43 -9.73 1.63 -18.84
C GLY A 43 -9.17 2.66 -17.86
N TRP A 44 -10.09 3.42 -17.29
CA TRP A 44 -9.79 4.42 -16.28
C TRP A 44 -10.04 3.86 -14.88
N TRP A 45 -9.00 3.87 -14.06
CA TRP A 45 -9.06 3.49 -12.64
C TRP A 45 -9.24 4.73 -11.80
N LYS A 46 -10.50 5.09 -11.59
CA LYS A 46 -10.94 6.20 -10.73
C LYS A 46 -10.45 6.00 -9.30
N ARG A 47 -9.90 7.04 -8.67
CA ARG A 47 -9.64 7.03 -7.22
C ARG A 47 -10.97 7.10 -6.45
N PRO A 48 -11.12 6.41 -5.31
CA PRO A 48 -12.39 6.41 -4.56
C PRO A 48 -12.95 7.81 -4.24
N ASN A 49 -12.10 8.74 -3.81
CA ASN A 49 -12.49 10.11 -3.44
C ASN A 49 -12.50 11.10 -4.62
N GLU A 50 -11.97 10.72 -5.78
CA GLU A 50 -12.01 11.56 -6.97
C GLU A 50 -13.44 11.62 -7.53
N PRO A 51 -13.92 12.72 -8.13
CA PRO A 51 -15.24 12.73 -8.76
C PRO A 51 -15.28 11.87 -10.04
N GLY A 52 -16.47 11.73 -10.63
CA GLY A 52 -16.66 11.01 -11.89
C GLY A 52 -16.02 11.66 -13.11
N HIS A 53 -15.67 12.95 -13.02
CA HIS A 53 -15.24 13.80 -14.15
C HIS A 53 -16.26 13.86 -15.29
N ASP A 54 -17.55 13.95 -14.96
CA ASP A 54 -18.67 13.84 -15.90
C ASP A 54 -18.54 14.80 -17.09
N ALA A 55 -18.10 16.05 -16.84
CA ALA A 55 -17.88 17.03 -17.89
C ALA A 55 -16.81 16.59 -18.91
N VAL A 56 -15.71 15.99 -18.45
CA VAL A 56 -14.64 15.48 -19.33
C VAL A 56 -15.16 14.30 -20.15
N TRP A 57 -15.80 13.34 -19.50
CA TRP A 57 -16.33 12.16 -20.19
C TRP A 57 -17.42 12.52 -21.20
N GLN A 58 -18.32 13.45 -20.85
CA GLN A 58 -19.36 13.94 -21.75
C GLN A 58 -18.75 14.67 -22.95
N ALA A 59 -17.75 15.53 -22.74
CA ALA A 59 -17.08 16.23 -23.84
C ALA A 59 -16.42 15.26 -24.84
N ILE A 60 -15.75 14.22 -24.35
CA ILE A 60 -15.16 13.20 -25.23
C ILE A 60 -16.28 12.39 -25.93
N HIS A 61 -17.35 12.04 -25.22
CA HIS A 61 -18.49 11.31 -25.78
C HIS A 61 -19.19 12.09 -26.90
N ASP A 62 -19.49 13.37 -26.70
CA ASP A 62 -20.16 14.23 -27.67
C ASP A 62 -19.34 14.39 -28.96
N GLU A 63 -18.03 14.45 -28.84
CA GLU A 63 -17.15 14.53 -30.02
C GLU A 63 -17.02 13.22 -30.75
N THR A 64 -16.82 12.13 -30.01
CA THR A 64 -16.64 10.80 -30.60
C THR A 64 -17.93 10.27 -31.22
N SER A 65 -19.09 10.60 -30.66
CA SER A 65 -20.41 10.27 -31.25
C SER A 65 -20.67 11.01 -32.58
N GLN A 66 -20.03 12.15 -32.80
CA GLN A 66 -20.04 12.89 -34.06
C GLN A 66 -18.94 12.41 -35.05
N GLY A 67 -18.26 11.31 -34.74
CA GLY A 67 -17.17 10.75 -35.56
C GLY A 67 -15.86 11.54 -35.47
N ARG A 68 -15.72 12.48 -34.53
CA ARG A 68 -14.48 13.22 -34.31
C ARG A 68 -13.52 12.40 -33.46
N ARG A 69 -12.22 12.58 -33.72
CA ARG A 69 -11.13 11.98 -32.95
C ARG A 69 -10.64 12.99 -31.93
N VAL A 70 -10.56 12.58 -30.68
CA VAL A 70 -10.20 13.45 -29.56
C VAL A 70 -8.73 13.20 -29.17
N PRO A 71 -7.85 14.20 -29.32
CA PRO A 71 -6.49 14.10 -28.82
C PRO A 71 -6.46 14.23 -27.29
N ILE A 72 -5.78 13.28 -26.65
CA ILE A 72 -5.52 13.27 -25.21
C ILE A 72 -4.01 13.07 -24.97
N ALA A 73 -3.61 13.21 -23.72
CA ALA A 73 -2.29 12.83 -23.24
C ALA A 73 -2.41 11.81 -22.10
N LEU A 74 -1.39 10.96 -21.97
CA LEU A 74 -1.27 9.92 -20.96
C LEU A 74 -0.04 10.21 -20.10
N PHE A 75 -0.23 10.53 -18.83
CA PHE A 75 0.83 10.83 -17.88
C PHE A 75 1.23 9.59 -17.08
N HIS A 76 2.48 9.14 -17.23
CA HIS A 76 3.02 8.06 -16.45
C HIS A 76 3.51 8.58 -15.09
N SER A 77 2.74 8.32 -14.03
CA SER A 77 3.08 8.85 -12.71
C SER A 77 4.36 8.26 -12.08
N GLY A 78 4.85 7.13 -12.60
CA GLY A 78 6.14 6.53 -12.20
C GLY A 78 7.34 7.28 -12.79
N SER A 79 7.50 7.25 -14.12
CA SER A 79 8.64 7.89 -14.80
C SER A 79 8.52 9.40 -14.93
N GLY A 80 7.29 9.93 -14.90
CA GLY A 80 7.01 11.35 -15.16
C GLY A 80 6.81 11.66 -16.64
N GLU A 81 6.89 10.67 -17.53
CA GLU A 81 6.73 10.86 -18.97
C GLU A 81 5.27 11.11 -19.36
N VAL A 82 5.06 11.82 -20.47
CA VAL A 82 3.74 12.09 -21.03
C VAL A 82 3.72 11.64 -22.48
N HIS A 83 2.75 10.81 -22.87
CA HIS A 83 2.57 10.35 -24.24
C HIS A 83 1.28 10.93 -24.83
N SER A 84 1.25 11.25 -26.12
CA SER A 84 0.00 11.63 -26.77
C SER A 84 -0.77 10.40 -27.22
N ALA A 85 -2.10 10.49 -27.20
CA ALA A 85 -2.98 9.43 -27.67
C ALA A 85 -4.23 10.00 -28.36
N ILE A 86 -4.85 9.20 -29.23
CA ILE A 86 -6.05 9.58 -29.97
C ILE A 86 -7.21 8.68 -29.57
N VAL A 87 -8.32 9.26 -29.10
CA VAL A 87 -9.54 8.55 -28.70
C VAL A 87 -10.62 8.71 -29.76
N ASP A 88 -11.35 7.63 -30.06
CA ASP A 88 -12.47 7.66 -31.02
C ASP A 88 -13.79 7.11 -30.47
N ARG A 89 -13.81 6.60 -29.23
CA ARG A 89 -15.02 6.23 -28.50
C ARG A 89 -14.74 6.18 -27.00
N VAL A 90 -15.77 6.41 -26.19
CA VAL A 90 -15.71 6.22 -24.75
C VAL A 90 -16.88 5.42 -24.21
N LEU A 91 -16.66 4.76 -23.08
CA LEU A 91 -17.71 4.28 -22.18
C LEU A 91 -17.60 5.11 -20.91
N SER A 92 -18.53 6.04 -20.75
CA SER A 92 -18.52 6.99 -19.63
C SER A 92 -18.82 6.26 -18.31
N PRO A 93 -18.20 6.70 -17.21
CA PRO A 93 -18.50 6.18 -15.89
C PRO A 93 -19.95 6.48 -15.51
N ALA A 94 -20.59 5.53 -14.83
CA ALA A 94 -21.95 5.65 -14.33
C ALA A 94 -21.97 5.42 -12.81
N ALA A 95 -22.54 6.38 -12.09
CA ALA A 95 -22.84 6.23 -10.67
C ALA A 95 -24.25 5.66 -10.50
N ASP A 96 -24.45 4.83 -9.47
CA ASP A 96 -25.78 4.43 -9.03
C ASP A 96 -26.49 5.55 -8.25
N ASP A 97 -27.73 5.29 -7.81
CA ASP A 97 -28.55 6.23 -7.05
C ASP A 97 -27.91 6.69 -5.72
N PHE A 98 -26.86 5.99 -5.27
CA PHE A 98 -26.10 6.29 -4.05
C PHE A 98 -24.75 6.97 -4.34
N GLY A 99 -24.47 7.31 -5.61
CA GLY A 99 -23.23 7.93 -6.02
C GLY A 99 -22.04 6.97 -6.15
N GLN A 100 -22.25 5.65 -6.06
CA GLN A 100 -21.19 4.67 -6.23
C GLN A 100 -20.99 4.33 -7.71
N PHE A 101 -19.74 4.38 -8.17
CA PHE A 101 -19.39 4.03 -9.54
C PHE A 101 -19.22 2.53 -9.69
N THR A 102 -20.04 1.90 -10.52
CA THR A 102 -19.91 0.47 -10.84
C THR A 102 -18.75 0.20 -11.81
N SER A 103 -18.22 -1.02 -11.82
CA SER A 103 -17.21 -1.41 -12.81
C SER A 103 -17.91 -1.59 -14.15
N LEU A 104 -17.36 -0.99 -15.19
CA LEU A 104 -17.81 -1.17 -16.56
C LEU A 104 -16.85 -2.08 -17.31
N SER A 105 -17.35 -2.81 -18.30
CA SER A 105 -16.54 -3.57 -19.24
C SER A 105 -16.99 -3.24 -20.67
N PRO A 106 -16.05 -3.16 -21.63
CA PRO A 106 -16.41 -3.05 -23.03
C PRO A 106 -17.25 -4.24 -23.51
N PRO A 107 -17.97 -4.10 -24.63
CA PRO A 107 -18.81 -5.15 -25.17
C PRO A 107 -18.05 -6.48 -25.33
N PRO A 108 -18.64 -7.64 -25.00
CA PRO A 108 -17.95 -8.93 -25.05
C PRO A 108 -17.32 -9.26 -26.40
N GLU A 109 -17.94 -8.83 -27.50
CA GLU A 109 -17.46 -8.97 -28.87
C GLU A 109 -16.16 -8.20 -29.17
N GLU A 110 -15.81 -7.23 -28.32
CA GLU A 110 -14.62 -6.38 -28.43
C GLU A 110 -13.54 -6.72 -27.38
N ARG A 111 -13.71 -7.82 -26.65
CA ARG A 111 -12.84 -8.22 -25.54
C ARG A 111 -11.38 -8.43 -25.94
N ASP A 112 -11.13 -8.80 -27.19
CA ASP A 112 -9.80 -8.98 -27.76
C ASP A 112 -9.05 -7.67 -28.07
N GLY A 113 -9.77 -6.54 -28.05
CA GLY A 113 -9.24 -5.18 -28.07
C GLY A 113 -8.84 -4.64 -26.69
N ILE A 114 -8.99 -5.45 -25.64
CA ILE A 114 -8.49 -5.16 -24.29
C ILE A 114 -7.19 -5.96 -24.07
N PRO A 115 -6.11 -5.35 -23.50
CA PRO A 115 -4.90 -6.07 -23.13
C PRO A 115 -5.17 -7.25 -22.20
N SER A 116 -4.44 -8.35 -22.35
CA SER A 116 -4.72 -9.62 -21.65
C SER A 116 -4.72 -9.47 -20.13
N TYR A 117 -3.75 -8.73 -19.57
CA TYR A 117 -3.66 -8.45 -18.14
C TYR A 117 -4.82 -7.59 -17.60
N TYR A 118 -5.57 -6.94 -18.50
CA TYR A 118 -6.56 -5.92 -18.18
C TYR A 118 -8.02 -6.38 -18.43
N ARG A 119 -8.20 -7.44 -19.22
CA ARG A 119 -9.52 -7.99 -19.63
C ARG A 119 -10.47 -8.33 -18.49
N ASN A 120 -9.94 -8.69 -17.34
CA ASN A 120 -10.73 -9.10 -16.17
C ASN A 120 -10.69 -8.04 -15.05
N SER A 121 -10.25 -6.82 -15.35
CA SER A 121 -10.22 -5.70 -14.40
C SER A 121 -11.64 -5.39 -13.91
N ARG A 122 -11.88 -5.51 -12.60
CA ARG A 122 -13.11 -5.08 -11.92
C ARG A 122 -13.05 -3.63 -11.41
N HIS A 123 -12.02 -2.89 -11.80
CA HIS A 123 -11.73 -1.55 -11.25
C HIS A 123 -11.95 -0.42 -12.26
N SER A 124 -12.15 -0.77 -13.53
CA SER A 124 -12.31 0.20 -14.60
C SER A 124 -13.69 0.83 -14.50
N ARG A 125 -13.74 2.12 -14.16
CA ARG A 125 -15.00 2.87 -14.03
C ARG A 125 -15.41 3.53 -15.35
N GLY A 126 -14.47 3.79 -16.24
CA GLY A 126 -14.72 4.27 -17.61
C GLY A 126 -13.72 3.68 -18.59
N TRP A 127 -13.96 3.81 -19.88
CA TRP A 127 -13.08 3.26 -20.92
C TRP A 127 -12.90 4.22 -22.09
N LEU A 128 -11.67 4.35 -22.57
CA LEU A 128 -11.28 5.10 -23.76
C LEU A 128 -10.89 4.10 -24.85
N ARG A 129 -11.47 4.19 -26.05
CA ARG A 129 -10.98 3.44 -27.21
C ARG A 129 -9.93 4.28 -27.90
N ILE A 130 -8.68 3.87 -27.75
CA ILE A 130 -7.50 4.56 -28.25
C ILE A 130 -7.10 3.98 -29.60
N LEU A 131 -6.91 4.84 -30.60
CA LEU A 131 -6.46 4.48 -31.95
C LEU A 131 -4.94 4.47 -32.10
N SER A 132 -4.25 5.31 -31.32
CA SER A 132 -2.79 5.41 -31.34
C SER A 132 -2.26 5.99 -30.04
N VAL A 133 -1.03 5.62 -29.70
CA VAL A 133 -0.25 6.23 -28.62
C VAL A 133 1.15 6.52 -29.14
N SER A 134 1.69 7.71 -28.88
CA SER A 134 3.02 8.09 -29.34
C SER A 134 4.09 7.15 -28.80
N GLU A 135 5.03 6.74 -29.65
CA GLU A 135 6.14 5.86 -29.26
C GLU A 135 7.02 6.52 -28.20
N HIS A 136 7.36 7.79 -28.44
CA HIS A 136 8.18 8.62 -27.58
C HIS A 136 7.33 9.59 -26.76
N PRO A 137 7.78 9.99 -25.55
CA PRO A 137 7.15 11.04 -24.78
C PRO A 137 7.12 12.37 -25.53
N ILE A 138 6.08 13.17 -25.30
CA ILE A 138 5.97 14.54 -25.80
C ILE A 138 6.59 15.53 -24.82
N GLU A 139 7.08 16.67 -25.34
CA GLU A 139 7.50 17.80 -24.51
C GLU A 139 6.25 18.47 -23.91
N PHE A 140 5.83 18.01 -22.74
CA PHE A 140 4.60 18.45 -22.09
C PHE A 140 4.84 19.58 -21.07
N PHE A 141 5.81 19.37 -20.18
CA PHE A 141 6.07 20.31 -19.09
C PHE A 141 6.61 21.63 -19.62
N GLY A 142 6.05 22.72 -19.13
CA GLY A 142 6.32 24.07 -19.62
C GLY A 142 5.60 24.43 -20.93
N ARG A 143 4.96 23.47 -21.61
CA ARG A 143 4.24 23.69 -22.88
C ARG A 143 2.73 23.70 -22.72
N PHE A 144 2.21 23.11 -21.66
CA PHE A 144 0.78 23.02 -21.35
C PHE A 144 0.43 23.71 -20.03
N SER A 145 -0.82 24.15 -19.94
CA SER A 145 -1.43 24.77 -18.77
C SER A 145 -2.75 24.09 -18.44
N TYR A 146 -3.20 24.18 -17.18
CA TYR A 146 -4.54 23.70 -16.84
C TYR A 146 -5.60 24.56 -17.55
N ALA A 147 -6.51 23.93 -18.28
CA ALA A 147 -7.61 24.62 -18.94
C ALA A 147 -8.71 25.01 -17.93
N ALA A 148 -8.91 24.18 -16.91
CA ALA A 148 -9.85 24.39 -15.82
C ALA A 148 -9.22 23.96 -14.48
N PRO A 149 -9.72 24.44 -13.33
CA PRO A 149 -9.29 23.96 -12.03
C PRO A 149 -9.51 22.44 -11.92
N PRO A 150 -8.48 21.64 -11.57
CA PRO A 150 -8.69 20.22 -11.34
C PRO A 150 -9.56 20.03 -10.09
N PRO A 151 -10.46 19.04 -10.09
CA PRO A 151 -11.30 18.81 -8.93
C PRO A 151 -10.49 18.08 -7.84
N LEU A 152 -9.98 18.85 -6.88
CA LEU A 152 -9.24 18.32 -5.73
C LEU A 152 -10.13 18.44 -4.48
N PRO A 153 -10.70 17.34 -3.95
CA PRO A 153 -11.71 17.36 -2.88
C PRO A 153 -11.27 18.06 -1.60
N HIS A 154 -9.95 18.15 -1.37
CA HIS A 154 -9.35 18.63 -0.13
C HIS A 154 -8.75 20.04 -0.24
N ILE A 155 -8.94 20.74 -1.36
CA ILE A 155 -8.39 22.08 -1.59
C ILE A 155 -9.53 23.10 -1.71
N GLN A 156 -9.38 24.26 -1.05
CA GLN A 156 -10.38 25.32 -1.10
C GLN A 156 -10.52 25.89 -2.52
N GLY A 157 -11.75 26.26 -2.92
CA GLY A 157 -12.05 26.77 -4.27
C GLY A 157 -11.16 27.93 -4.72
N SER A 158 -10.89 28.90 -3.84
CA SER A 158 -10.03 30.05 -4.16
C SER A 158 -8.57 29.67 -4.48
N GLN A 159 -8.08 28.54 -3.94
CA GLN A 159 -6.76 28.01 -4.27
C GLN A 159 -6.78 27.23 -5.60
N LEU A 160 -7.88 26.54 -5.90
CA LEU A 160 -8.09 25.85 -7.17
C LEU A 160 -8.21 26.83 -8.34
N ASP A 161 -8.86 27.97 -8.13
CA ASP A 161 -8.98 28.99 -9.17
C ASP A 161 -7.62 29.52 -9.64
N ARG A 162 -6.59 29.48 -8.77
CA ARG A 162 -5.21 29.84 -9.14
C ARG A 162 -4.54 28.84 -10.09
N LEU A 163 -5.06 27.61 -10.18
CA LEU A 163 -4.56 26.60 -11.11
C LEU A 163 -5.08 26.84 -12.52
N ALA A 164 -6.27 27.42 -12.69
CA ALA A 164 -6.80 27.72 -14.02
C ALA A 164 -5.85 28.65 -14.79
N GLY A 165 -5.40 28.22 -15.97
CA GLY A 165 -4.43 28.95 -16.77
C GLY A 165 -3.01 28.96 -16.22
N LYS A 166 -2.72 28.19 -15.16
CA LYS A 166 -1.36 27.98 -14.70
C LYS A 166 -0.64 26.96 -15.58
N ARG A 167 0.60 27.26 -15.97
CA ARG A 167 1.50 26.36 -16.69
C ARG A 167 1.93 25.19 -15.82
N ILE A 168 1.89 23.97 -16.36
CA ILE A 168 2.30 22.75 -15.67
C ILE A 168 3.82 22.61 -15.84
N LEU A 169 4.58 22.72 -14.76
CA LEU A 169 6.04 22.90 -14.85
C LEU A 169 6.83 21.59 -14.77
N ASP A 170 6.31 20.60 -14.05
CA ASP A 170 6.98 19.32 -13.85
C ASP A 170 5.99 18.21 -13.45
N ALA A 171 6.50 16.99 -13.41
CA ALA A 171 5.72 15.80 -13.05
C ALA A 171 5.33 15.78 -11.57
N ASP A 172 6.09 16.44 -10.69
CA ASP A 172 5.84 16.42 -9.25
C ASP A 172 4.58 17.18 -8.90
N GLU A 173 4.31 18.27 -9.61
CA GLU A 173 3.05 19.00 -9.52
C GLU A 173 1.84 18.10 -9.81
N LEU A 174 1.87 17.31 -10.89
CA LEU A 174 0.80 16.38 -11.22
C LEU A 174 0.71 15.21 -10.22
N ARG A 175 1.84 14.75 -9.68
CA ARG A 175 1.88 13.66 -8.69
C ARG A 175 1.29 14.08 -7.35
N ALA A 176 1.46 15.35 -6.96
CA ALA A 176 0.97 15.90 -5.70
C ALA A 176 -0.55 16.08 -5.68
N MET A 177 -1.19 16.12 -6.86
CA MET A 177 -2.64 16.23 -7.00
C MET A 177 -3.32 14.87 -6.87
N ASP A 178 -4.30 14.77 -5.97
CA ASP A 178 -5.13 13.57 -5.80
C ASP A 178 -6.26 13.49 -6.83
N THR A 179 -5.88 13.54 -8.10
CA THR A 179 -6.74 13.33 -9.26
C THR A 179 -5.98 12.50 -10.30
N THR A 180 -6.72 11.94 -11.24
CA THR A 180 -6.21 11.14 -12.35
C THR A 180 -6.57 11.70 -13.71
N ILE A 181 -7.43 12.72 -13.77
CA ILE A 181 -7.79 13.41 -15.01
C ILE A 181 -7.61 14.92 -14.80
N TRP A 182 -7.03 15.58 -15.82
CA TRP A 182 -6.91 17.03 -15.90
C TRP A 182 -7.38 17.53 -17.27
N GLU A 183 -8.04 18.68 -17.28
CA GLU A 183 -8.26 19.47 -18.49
C GLU A 183 -7.05 20.36 -18.75
N VAL A 184 -6.49 20.28 -19.95
CA VAL A 184 -5.24 20.95 -20.32
C VAL A 184 -5.38 21.68 -21.65
N ARG A 185 -4.55 22.71 -21.83
CA ARG A 185 -4.44 23.43 -23.11
C ARG A 185 -2.99 23.83 -23.35
N PRO A 186 -2.60 24.13 -24.61
CA PRO A 186 -1.33 24.80 -24.86
C PRO A 186 -1.17 26.04 -23.98
N SER A 187 0.04 26.22 -23.45
CA SER A 187 0.37 27.35 -22.61
C SER A 187 0.39 28.65 -23.41
N LEU A 188 -0.05 29.73 -22.78
CA LEU A 188 0.01 31.09 -23.29
C LEU A 188 1.19 31.83 -22.63
N SER A 189 1.60 32.94 -23.23
CA SER A 189 2.71 33.75 -22.73
C SER A 189 2.41 34.40 -21.38
N ASN A 190 1.13 34.67 -21.09
CA ASN A 190 0.64 35.27 -19.85
C ASN A 190 0.19 34.25 -18.80
N ASP A 191 0.29 32.95 -19.08
CA ASP A 191 -0.03 31.91 -18.10
C ASP A 191 0.95 31.95 -16.93
N ALA A 192 0.42 31.82 -15.71
CA ALA A 192 1.23 31.84 -14.51
C ALA A 192 2.22 30.68 -14.51
N ALA A 193 3.49 30.98 -14.25
CA ALA A 193 4.57 30.01 -14.12
C ALA A 193 5.10 29.91 -12.68
N GLU A 194 4.31 30.38 -11.70
CA GLU A 194 4.60 30.16 -10.29
C GLU A 194 4.61 28.66 -10.00
N ARG A 195 5.50 28.15 -9.15
CA ARG A 195 5.38 26.76 -8.70
C ARG A 195 4.15 26.64 -7.80
N PHE A 196 3.19 25.82 -8.19
CA PHE A 196 2.07 25.51 -7.32
C PHE A 196 2.56 24.48 -6.31
N LEU A 197 2.80 24.94 -5.09
CA LEU A 197 3.01 24.06 -3.95
C LEU A 197 1.63 23.63 -3.46
N THR A 198 1.02 22.60 -4.07
CA THR A 198 0.04 21.79 -3.33
C THR A 198 0.81 21.23 -2.14
N ALA A 199 0.58 21.79 -0.95
CA ALA A 199 1.11 21.26 0.29
C ALA A 199 0.37 19.97 0.70
N THR A 200 0.15 19.04 -0.23
CA THR A 200 0.24 17.63 0.12
C THR A 200 1.73 17.37 0.25
N GLN A 201 2.29 17.62 1.43
CA GLN A 201 3.64 17.16 1.76
C GLN A 201 3.64 15.64 1.63
N ARG A 202 3.93 15.16 0.43
CA ARG A 202 4.25 13.76 0.20
C ARG A 202 5.46 13.46 1.06
N GLN A 203 5.42 12.36 1.78
CA GLN A 203 6.53 12.04 2.68
C GLN A 203 7.77 11.80 1.84
N GLU A 204 8.83 12.58 2.10
CA GLU A 204 10.09 12.48 1.36
C GLU A 204 10.92 11.25 1.76
N GLY A 205 10.46 10.49 2.77
CA GLY A 205 11.23 9.35 3.25
C GLY A 205 10.45 8.36 4.13
N PRO A 206 11.11 7.24 4.49
CA PRO A 206 10.53 6.14 5.25
C PRO A 206 10.25 6.49 6.71
N LEU A 207 10.89 7.53 7.25
CA LEU A 207 10.70 8.00 8.62
C LEU A 207 10.11 9.40 8.58
N SER A 208 8.91 9.59 9.12
CA SER A 208 8.30 10.91 9.16
C SER A 208 7.28 11.09 10.28
N ALA A 209 7.39 12.22 10.96
CA ALA A 209 6.42 12.71 11.94
C ALA A 209 5.26 13.50 11.33
N GLN A 210 5.34 13.84 10.04
CA GLN A 210 4.30 14.65 9.40
C GLN A 210 2.98 13.87 9.41
N PRO A 211 1.91 14.42 10.02
CA PRO A 211 0.66 13.69 10.15
C PRO A 211 0.00 13.41 8.81
N VAL A 212 -0.44 12.17 8.60
CA VAL A 212 -1.23 11.74 7.46
C VAL A 212 -2.70 11.65 7.89
N SER A 213 -3.57 12.44 7.26
CA SER A 213 -5.01 12.45 7.58
C SER A 213 -5.70 11.26 6.94
N CYS A 214 -6.42 10.46 7.73
CA CYS A 214 -7.11 9.26 7.28
C CYS A 214 -8.60 9.55 7.02
N THR A 215 -9.14 8.97 5.95
CA THR A 215 -10.57 9.04 5.63
C THR A 215 -11.39 7.91 6.27
N GLY A 216 -10.78 6.75 6.51
CA GLY A 216 -11.37 5.62 7.23
C GLY A 216 -10.98 5.58 8.70
N ASP A 217 -11.83 4.98 9.53
CA ASP A 217 -11.64 4.83 10.99
C ASP A 217 -10.85 3.57 11.37
N TRP A 218 -10.63 2.64 10.43
CA TRP A 218 -9.93 1.38 10.67
C TRP A 218 -8.49 1.36 10.13
N LEU A 219 -7.59 0.78 10.90
CA LEU A 219 -6.28 0.30 10.48
C LEU A 219 -6.39 -1.20 10.16
N LEU A 220 -6.07 -1.57 8.92
CA LEU A 220 -5.99 -2.94 8.45
C LEU A 220 -4.59 -3.51 8.67
N HIS A 221 -4.47 -4.56 9.46
CA HIS A 221 -3.23 -5.29 9.69
C HIS A 221 -3.23 -6.61 8.90
N ILE A 222 -2.26 -6.73 7.99
CA ILE A 222 -2.00 -7.87 7.14
C ILE A 222 -0.58 -8.35 7.43
N THR A 223 -0.35 -9.66 7.37
CA THR A 223 0.98 -10.23 7.55
C THR A 223 1.12 -11.51 6.76
N ASP A 224 2.34 -11.90 6.43
CA ASP A 224 2.64 -13.19 5.78
C ASP A 224 1.75 -13.45 4.56
N PRO A 225 1.59 -12.49 3.61
CA PRO A 225 0.84 -12.76 2.39
C PRO A 225 1.53 -13.81 1.51
N HIS A 226 2.86 -13.98 1.63
CA HIS A 226 3.65 -14.98 0.90
C HIS A 226 3.31 -15.01 -0.59
N TYR A 227 3.37 -13.87 -1.27
CA TYR A 227 3.20 -13.84 -2.73
C TYR A 227 4.27 -14.74 -3.36
N ALA A 228 3.83 -15.84 -3.96
CA ALA A 228 4.71 -16.89 -4.47
C ALA A 228 4.42 -17.16 -5.95
N THR A 229 5.47 -17.37 -6.75
CA THR A 229 5.34 -17.55 -8.21
C THR A 229 6.13 -18.76 -8.71
N GLY A 230 5.93 -19.13 -9.98
CA GLY A 230 6.68 -20.22 -10.62
C GLY A 230 6.50 -21.55 -9.88
N ARG A 231 7.61 -22.20 -9.53
CA ARG A 231 7.57 -23.51 -8.83
C ARG A 231 7.02 -23.44 -7.41
N PHE A 232 7.06 -22.28 -6.76
CA PHE A 232 6.56 -22.07 -5.40
C PHE A 232 5.15 -21.50 -5.39
N ARG A 233 4.47 -21.42 -6.54
CA ARG A 233 3.14 -20.82 -6.64
C ARG A 233 2.13 -21.37 -5.62
N ALA A 234 2.23 -22.64 -5.26
CA ALA A 234 1.34 -23.29 -4.30
C ALA A 234 1.48 -22.77 -2.85
N GLU A 235 2.53 -22.01 -2.53
CA GLU A 235 2.76 -21.42 -1.20
C GLU A 235 1.85 -20.20 -0.93
N HIS A 236 1.29 -19.62 -1.99
CA HIS A 236 0.28 -18.57 -1.90
C HIS A 236 -1.12 -19.14 -2.09
N GLN A 237 -1.97 -19.04 -1.08
CA GLN A 237 -3.32 -19.61 -1.07
C GLN A 237 -4.24 -18.96 -2.11
N TRP A 238 -4.08 -17.67 -2.36
CA TRP A 238 -5.01 -16.91 -3.21
C TRP A 238 -4.61 -16.94 -4.67
N ARG A 239 -5.54 -16.56 -5.56
CA ARG A 239 -5.16 -16.28 -6.95
C ARG A 239 -4.31 -15.00 -7.01
N LEU A 240 -3.28 -14.98 -7.85
CA LEU A 240 -2.52 -13.76 -8.13
C LEU A 240 -3.25 -12.87 -9.15
N GLU A 241 -3.02 -11.57 -9.11
CA GLU A 241 -3.70 -10.60 -9.98
C GLU A 241 -3.48 -10.87 -11.47
N GLY A 242 -2.30 -11.38 -11.84
CA GLY A 242 -1.94 -11.70 -13.22
C GLY A 242 -2.49 -13.03 -13.75
N GLU A 243 -3.13 -13.84 -12.90
CA GLU A 243 -3.58 -15.18 -13.28
C GLU A 243 -5.01 -15.18 -13.81
N ALA A 244 -5.27 -16.05 -14.79
CA ALA A 244 -6.62 -16.31 -15.26
C ALA A 244 -7.41 -17.12 -14.23
N GLY A 245 -8.72 -16.86 -14.11
CA GLY A 245 -9.60 -17.59 -13.21
C GLY A 245 -10.67 -16.70 -12.57
N THR A 246 -11.60 -17.34 -11.87
CA THR A 246 -12.72 -16.65 -11.18
C THR A 246 -12.57 -16.65 -9.65
N THR A 247 -11.62 -17.42 -9.10
CA THR A 247 -11.32 -17.40 -7.66
C THR A 247 -10.82 -16.01 -7.23
N PRO A 248 -11.12 -15.57 -6.00
CA PRO A 248 -10.72 -14.26 -5.55
C PRO A 248 -9.19 -14.16 -5.38
N THR A 249 -8.65 -12.97 -5.64
CA THR A 249 -7.32 -12.61 -5.13
C THR A 249 -7.42 -12.29 -3.64
N MET A 250 -6.29 -12.28 -2.93
CA MET A 250 -6.26 -11.86 -1.51
C MET A 250 -6.88 -10.46 -1.33
N ALA A 251 -6.53 -9.52 -2.21
CA ALA A 251 -7.05 -8.16 -2.19
C ALA A 251 -8.58 -8.11 -2.38
N ASP A 252 -9.13 -8.94 -3.29
CA ASP A 252 -10.58 -9.03 -3.49
C ASP A 252 -11.27 -9.60 -2.26
N ALA A 253 -10.77 -10.72 -1.72
CA ALA A 253 -11.37 -11.40 -0.58
C ALA A 253 -11.40 -10.52 0.69
N ILE A 254 -10.33 -9.76 0.93
CA ILE A 254 -10.28 -8.77 2.02
C ILE A 254 -11.29 -7.66 1.75
N ASN A 255 -11.27 -7.03 0.57
CA ASN A 255 -12.18 -5.94 0.26
C ASN A 255 -13.66 -6.34 0.32
N GLU A 256 -14.01 -7.54 -0.15
CA GLU A 256 -15.36 -8.09 -0.06
C GLU A 256 -15.81 -8.25 1.40
N ALA A 257 -14.91 -8.69 2.29
CA ALA A 257 -15.20 -8.80 3.71
C ALA A 257 -15.36 -7.44 4.39
N LEU A 258 -14.54 -6.45 4.04
CA LEU A 258 -14.64 -5.08 4.54
C LEU A 258 -15.93 -4.41 4.08
N THR A 259 -16.27 -4.54 2.79
CA THR A 259 -17.49 -3.99 2.20
C THR A 259 -18.72 -4.59 2.86
N ARG A 260 -18.77 -5.93 3.01
CA ARG A 260 -19.90 -6.62 3.65
C ARG A 260 -20.07 -6.24 5.12
N ALA A 261 -18.97 -5.93 5.81
CA ALA A 261 -18.98 -5.52 7.20
C ALA A 261 -19.14 -4.01 7.39
N ASP A 262 -19.25 -3.22 6.31
CA ASP A 262 -19.23 -1.76 6.33
C ASP A 262 -18.05 -1.20 7.16
N ARG A 263 -16.83 -1.54 6.73
CA ARG A 263 -15.58 -1.15 7.38
C ARG A 263 -14.77 -0.26 6.44
N ASN A 264 -14.61 1.00 6.81
CA ASN A 264 -13.82 1.96 6.05
C ASN A 264 -12.37 2.00 6.58
N VAL A 265 -11.43 1.50 5.77
CA VAL A 265 -10.01 1.42 6.15
C VAL A 265 -9.29 2.71 5.77
N GLY A 266 -8.63 3.34 6.74
CA GLY A 266 -7.82 4.53 6.57
C GLY A 266 -6.32 4.27 6.49
N VAL A 267 -5.84 3.12 6.99
CA VAL A 267 -4.41 2.76 7.03
C VAL A 267 -4.24 1.26 6.77
N VAL A 268 -3.19 0.88 6.05
CA VAL A 268 -2.77 -0.53 5.89
C VAL A 268 -1.39 -0.73 6.53
N LEU A 269 -1.27 -1.70 7.41
CA LEU A 269 -0.03 -2.10 8.06
C LEU A 269 0.32 -3.53 7.64
N VAL A 270 1.51 -3.73 7.10
CA VAL A 270 2.02 -5.03 6.63
C VAL A 270 3.27 -5.44 7.40
N THR A 271 3.20 -6.54 8.16
CA THR A 271 4.29 -6.99 9.04
C THR A 271 5.12 -8.16 8.48
N GLY A 272 5.62 -7.98 7.26
CA GLY A 272 6.61 -8.88 6.68
C GLY A 272 6.07 -10.11 5.97
N ASP A 273 7.02 -10.87 5.42
CA ASP A 273 6.85 -12.03 4.56
C ASP A 273 5.91 -11.75 3.38
N LEU A 274 6.25 -10.65 2.69
CA LEU A 274 5.58 -10.26 1.45
C LEU A 274 5.72 -11.36 0.39
N THR A 275 6.88 -12.00 0.35
CA THR A 275 7.30 -12.98 -0.65
C THR A 275 7.66 -14.31 -0.01
N TYR A 276 7.80 -15.37 -0.82
CA TYR A 276 8.21 -16.69 -0.31
C TYR A 276 9.72 -16.93 -0.41
N VAL A 277 10.39 -16.44 -1.46
CA VAL A 277 11.86 -16.61 -1.62
C VAL A 277 12.56 -15.30 -2.03
N ALA A 278 11.98 -14.14 -1.68
CA ALA A 278 12.53 -12.82 -1.99
C ALA A 278 12.87 -12.58 -3.48
N SER A 279 12.19 -13.27 -4.41
CA SER A 279 12.48 -13.11 -5.83
C SER A 279 11.87 -11.82 -6.41
N THR A 280 12.49 -11.25 -7.44
CA THR A 280 11.97 -10.04 -8.12
C THR A 280 10.55 -10.25 -8.66
N ALA A 281 10.23 -11.46 -9.14
CA ALA A 281 8.91 -11.80 -9.65
C ALA A 281 7.83 -11.81 -8.55
N GLU A 282 8.17 -12.35 -7.38
CA GLU A 282 7.29 -12.34 -6.21
C GLU A 282 7.08 -10.94 -5.67
N PHE A 283 8.13 -10.12 -5.56
CA PHE A 283 7.98 -8.72 -5.19
C PHE A 283 7.13 -7.92 -6.19
N LYS A 284 7.21 -8.23 -7.48
CA LYS A 284 6.31 -7.63 -8.48
C LYS A 284 4.85 -8.05 -8.26
N ALA A 285 4.60 -9.31 -7.92
CA ALA A 285 3.27 -9.80 -7.57
C ALA A 285 2.75 -9.11 -6.29
N ALA A 286 3.55 -9.07 -5.22
CA ALA A 286 3.23 -8.39 -3.98
C ALA A 286 2.90 -6.91 -4.19
N ARG A 287 3.73 -6.20 -4.97
CA ARG A 287 3.48 -4.79 -5.35
C ARG A 287 2.15 -4.62 -6.06
N THR A 288 1.83 -5.53 -6.97
CA THR A 288 0.59 -5.49 -7.75
C THR A 288 -0.63 -5.69 -6.85
N GLY A 289 -0.61 -6.70 -5.98
CA GLY A 289 -1.71 -6.99 -5.08
C GLY A 289 -1.89 -5.96 -3.98
N LEU A 290 -0.81 -5.48 -3.35
CA LEU A 290 -0.88 -4.40 -2.36
C LEU A 290 -1.36 -3.10 -2.98
N PHE A 291 -0.93 -2.76 -4.20
CA PHE A 291 -1.42 -1.57 -4.89
C PHE A 291 -2.90 -1.69 -5.26
N LYS A 292 -3.33 -2.88 -5.70
CA LYS A 292 -4.75 -3.16 -5.96
C LYS A 292 -5.58 -3.00 -4.69
N LEU A 293 -5.15 -3.60 -3.57
CA LEU A 293 -5.84 -3.46 -2.29
C LEU A 293 -5.93 -2.00 -1.86
N THR A 294 -4.83 -1.28 -1.92
CA THR A 294 -4.74 0.09 -1.39
C THR A 294 -5.32 1.11 -2.35
N ASN A 295 -4.55 1.54 -3.35
CA ASN A 295 -4.97 2.58 -4.29
C ASN A 295 -6.15 2.15 -5.17
N GLY A 296 -6.31 0.85 -5.46
CA GLY A 296 -7.38 0.34 -6.31
C GLY A 296 -8.73 0.14 -5.61
N LEU A 297 -8.74 -0.47 -4.42
CA LEU A 297 -9.95 -0.88 -3.71
C LEU A 297 -10.28 0.04 -2.53
N LEU A 298 -9.30 0.35 -1.67
CA LEU A 298 -9.49 1.17 -0.47
C LEU A 298 -9.34 2.68 -0.72
N GLY A 299 -8.74 3.07 -1.86
CA GLY A 299 -8.49 4.47 -2.20
C GLY A 299 -7.39 5.15 -1.41
N LEU A 300 -6.48 4.35 -0.86
CA LEU A 300 -5.41 4.82 -0.03
C LEU A 300 -4.16 5.12 -0.87
N SER A 301 -3.55 6.29 -0.62
CA SER A 301 -2.22 6.59 -1.15
C SER A 301 -1.15 5.75 -0.42
N MET A 302 0.06 5.71 -0.97
CA MET A 302 1.15 4.97 -0.32
C MET A 302 1.57 5.58 1.03
N ASP A 303 1.22 6.84 1.31
CA ASP A 303 1.48 7.46 2.62
C ASP A 303 0.64 6.84 3.75
N HIS A 304 -0.44 6.14 3.39
CA HIS A 304 -1.35 5.43 4.32
C HIS A 304 -0.94 3.96 4.54
N ILE A 305 0.26 3.59 4.08
CA ILE A 305 0.74 2.21 4.18
C ILE A 305 2.05 2.21 4.97
N VAL A 306 2.17 1.28 5.91
CA VAL A 306 3.44 0.95 6.57
C VAL A 306 3.77 -0.50 6.25
N VAL A 307 4.99 -0.75 5.75
CA VAL A 307 5.47 -2.09 5.40
C VAL A 307 6.83 -2.30 6.05
N VAL A 308 7.01 -3.43 6.72
CA VAL A 308 8.30 -3.93 7.20
C VAL A 308 8.62 -5.28 6.56
N PRO A 309 9.90 -5.64 6.39
CA PRO A 309 10.27 -6.95 5.84
C PRO A 309 10.08 -8.07 6.87
N GLY A 310 9.81 -9.28 6.38
CA GLY A 310 9.92 -10.54 7.13
C GLY A 310 11.18 -11.32 6.75
N ASN A 311 11.34 -12.54 7.24
CA ASN A 311 12.54 -13.33 6.93
C ASN A 311 12.52 -13.86 5.49
N HIS A 312 11.35 -14.12 4.91
CA HIS A 312 11.24 -14.56 3.52
C HIS A 312 11.44 -13.44 2.49
N ASP A 313 11.52 -12.18 2.96
CA ASP A 313 11.80 -11.01 2.11
C ASP A 313 13.30 -10.72 1.95
N ILE A 314 14.16 -11.54 2.58
CA ILE A 314 15.61 -11.41 2.59
C ILE A 314 16.23 -12.64 1.92
N VAL A 315 17.18 -12.43 1.02
CA VAL A 315 17.91 -13.52 0.34
C VAL A 315 19.08 -13.96 1.23
N TRP A 316 18.85 -14.97 2.08
CA TRP A 316 19.84 -15.47 3.05
C TRP A 316 20.91 -16.37 2.43
N THR A 317 20.55 -17.08 1.35
CA THR A 317 21.40 -18.08 0.69
C THR A 317 21.38 -17.85 -0.82
N ARG A 318 22.39 -18.41 -1.51
CA ARG A 318 22.42 -18.46 -2.98
C ARG A 318 21.62 -19.64 -3.55
N ALA A 319 21.06 -20.49 -2.69
CA ALA A 319 20.28 -21.62 -3.11
C ALA A 319 18.88 -21.16 -3.58
N ASP A 320 18.33 -21.85 -4.57
CA ASP A 320 17.01 -21.50 -5.11
C ASP A 320 15.85 -21.79 -4.14
N ALA A 321 16.11 -22.39 -2.97
CA ALA A 321 15.13 -22.75 -1.95
C ALA A 321 15.59 -22.26 -0.57
N TYR A 322 14.60 -21.89 0.26
CA TYR A 322 14.86 -21.47 1.64
C TYR A 322 15.18 -22.69 2.50
N ASP A 323 16.37 -22.69 3.11
CA ASP A 323 16.78 -23.69 4.08
C ASP A 323 17.09 -23.00 5.41
N TYR A 324 16.26 -23.28 6.42
CA TYR A 324 16.38 -22.75 7.77
C TYR A 324 17.70 -23.15 8.46
N GLY A 325 18.35 -24.23 8.01
CA GLY A 325 19.63 -24.69 8.55
C GLY A 325 20.86 -24.14 7.82
N ALA A 326 20.69 -23.38 6.74
CA ALA A 326 21.81 -22.93 5.93
C ALA A 326 22.60 -21.80 6.63
N PRO A 327 23.95 -21.83 6.52
CA PRO A 327 24.77 -20.71 6.96
C PRO A 327 24.48 -19.47 6.09
N VAL A 328 24.50 -18.28 6.69
CA VAL A 328 24.29 -17.03 5.97
C VAL A 328 25.55 -16.71 5.16
N GLU A 329 25.49 -16.91 3.84
CA GLU A 329 26.62 -16.68 2.91
C GLU A 329 26.63 -15.28 2.28
N VAL A 330 25.47 -14.60 2.22
CA VAL A 330 25.33 -13.30 1.56
C VAL A 330 25.28 -12.17 2.60
N ALA A 331 26.36 -11.38 2.60
CA ALA A 331 26.59 -10.20 3.40
C ALA A 331 25.94 -8.94 2.73
N PRO A 332 25.58 -7.88 3.47
CA PRO A 332 24.20 -7.49 3.74
C PRO A 332 23.45 -6.72 2.62
N ALA A 333 24.14 -6.09 1.68
CA ALA A 333 23.48 -5.22 0.69
C ALA A 333 22.70 -6.04 -0.35
N GLU A 334 23.31 -7.09 -0.88
CA GLU A 334 22.70 -7.95 -1.90
C GLU A 334 21.48 -8.72 -1.36
N ALA A 335 21.55 -9.18 -0.11
CA ALA A 335 20.48 -9.92 0.55
C ALA A 335 19.17 -9.12 0.64
N THR A 336 19.27 -7.79 0.73
CA THR A 336 18.11 -6.89 0.84
C THR A 336 17.78 -6.16 -0.45
N ALA A 337 18.54 -6.38 -1.52
CA ALA A 337 18.46 -5.59 -2.75
C ALA A 337 17.06 -5.65 -3.39
N ASN A 338 16.47 -6.84 -3.45
CA ASN A 338 15.13 -7.02 -4.02
C ASN A 338 14.04 -6.33 -3.19
N TYR A 339 14.11 -6.41 -1.85
CA TYR A 339 13.20 -5.69 -0.96
C TYR A 339 13.35 -4.17 -1.09
N ARG A 340 14.59 -3.66 -1.15
CA ARG A 340 14.85 -2.22 -1.34
C ARG A 340 14.34 -1.74 -2.69
N GLU A 341 14.50 -2.53 -3.75
CA GLU A 341 13.96 -2.23 -5.07
C GLU A 341 12.43 -2.20 -5.06
N PHE A 342 11.80 -3.20 -4.43
CA PHE A 342 10.36 -3.23 -4.19
C PHE A 342 9.89 -1.95 -3.47
N PHE A 343 10.54 -1.62 -2.36
CA PHE A 343 10.19 -0.45 -1.54
C PHE A 343 10.30 0.84 -2.35
N ARG A 344 11.42 1.03 -3.06
CA ARG A 344 11.63 2.18 -3.96
C ARG A 344 10.56 2.25 -5.03
N ALA A 345 10.27 1.13 -5.69
CA ALA A 345 9.28 1.07 -6.75
C ALA A 345 7.85 1.27 -6.24
N PHE A 346 7.55 0.92 -5.00
CA PHE A 346 6.24 1.09 -4.37
C PHE A 346 6.02 2.54 -3.92
N TYR A 347 6.91 3.06 -3.06
CA TYR A 347 6.78 4.39 -2.45
C TYR A 347 7.29 5.55 -3.32
N GLY A 348 8.30 5.31 -4.15
CA GLY A 348 8.99 6.33 -4.95
C GLY A 348 10.17 6.99 -4.25
N PHE A 349 10.56 6.52 -3.05
CA PHE A 349 11.75 6.94 -2.31
C PHE A 349 12.47 5.72 -1.72
N GLN A 350 13.72 5.89 -1.30
CA GLN A 350 14.55 4.79 -0.78
C GLN A 350 14.07 4.31 0.60
N ALA A 351 14.19 3.00 0.86
CA ALA A 351 14.05 2.47 2.21
C ALA A 351 15.13 3.04 3.13
N SER A 352 14.87 3.06 4.45
CA SER A 352 15.89 3.48 5.42
C SER A 352 17.04 2.46 5.43
N ASP A 353 18.20 2.87 5.94
CA ASP A 353 19.34 1.97 6.07
C ASP A 353 18.98 0.76 6.92
N GLN A 354 18.16 0.97 7.94
CA GLN A 354 17.68 -0.04 8.88
C GLN A 354 16.41 -0.78 8.43
N LEU A 355 15.91 -0.52 7.21
CA LEU A 355 14.63 -1.05 6.70
C LEU A 355 13.43 -0.84 7.66
N SER A 356 13.54 0.19 8.49
CA SER A 356 12.51 0.64 9.42
C SER A 356 11.67 1.75 8.79
N MET A 357 10.43 1.89 9.26
CA MET A 357 9.46 2.85 8.75
C MET A 357 8.68 3.48 9.92
N ALA A 358 8.40 4.78 9.85
CA ALA A 358 7.66 5.48 10.90
C ALA A 358 6.66 6.46 10.29
N ARG A 359 5.42 6.43 10.80
CA ARG A 359 4.31 7.27 10.36
C ARG A 359 3.42 7.69 11.52
N ARG A 360 2.90 8.91 11.43
CA ARG A 360 1.83 9.43 12.29
C ARG A 360 0.55 9.57 11.48
N PHE A 361 -0.53 9.00 11.98
CA PHE A 361 -1.85 9.03 11.37
C PHE A 361 -2.84 9.81 12.23
N VAL A 362 -3.70 10.57 11.57
CA VAL A 362 -4.83 11.28 12.19
C VAL A 362 -6.11 10.65 11.69
N PHE A 363 -6.76 9.86 12.54
CA PHE A 363 -8.02 9.19 12.22
C PHE A 363 -9.20 10.15 12.37
N PRO A 364 -10.35 9.85 11.73
CA PRO A 364 -11.60 10.57 11.95
C PRO A 364 -11.91 10.71 13.45
N GLY A 365 -12.33 11.91 13.88
CA GLY A 365 -12.53 12.23 15.30
C GLY A 365 -11.28 12.71 16.04
N GLY A 366 -10.13 12.82 15.37
CA GLY A 366 -8.91 13.43 15.89
C GLY A 366 -7.99 12.48 16.66
N SER A 367 -8.28 11.18 16.65
CA SER A 367 -7.42 10.16 17.25
C SER A 367 -6.07 10.12 16.53
N LEU A 368 -4.98 10.25 17.30
CA LEU A 368 -3.61 10.14 16.78
C LEU A 368 -3.09 8.71 16.97
N VAL A 369 -2.53 8.14 15.91
CA VAL A 369 -1.89 6.82 15.93
C VAL A 369 -0.51 6.92 15.33
N ASP A 370 0.51 6.65 16.14
CA ASP A 370 1.89 6.52 15.70
C ASP A 370 2.21 5.04 15.44
N VAL A 371 2.77 4.75 14.27
CA VAL A 371 3.23 3.41 13.90
C VAL A 371 4.73 3.47 13.65
N VAL A 372 5.47 2.65 14.39
CA VAL A 372 6.91 2.40 14.16
C VAL A 372 7.07 0.96 13.73
N GLY A 373 7.40 0.77 12.46
CA GLY A 373 7.80 -0.50 11.87
C GLY A 373 9.31 -0.70 11.97
N VAL A 374 9.75 -1.81 12.54
CA VAL A 374 11.18 -2.17 12.66
C VAL A 374 11.50 -3.47 11.92
N ASN A 375 12.68 -3.52 11.33
CA ASN A 375 13.19 -4.73 10.69
C ASN A 375 13.63 -5.75 11.75
N SER A 376 12.80 -6.76 11.99
CA SER A 376 13.15 -7.90 12.83
C SER A 376 13.91 -8.99 12.09
N SER A 377 14.20 -8.84 10.82
CA SER A 377 15.02 -9.76 10.00
C SER A 377 16.43 -9.21 9.82
N SER A 378 16.94 -8.52 10.83
CA SER A 378 18.25 -7.89 10.77
C SER A 378 19.33 -8.97 10.65
N LEU A 379 20.11 -8.91 9.57
CA LEU A 379 21.21 -9.84 9.29
C LEU A 379 22.30 -9.72 10.36
N GLU A 380 22.64 -10.82 11.03
CA GLU A 380 23.93 -10.98 11.72
C GLU A 380 24.73 -12.11 11.09
N GLN A 381 26.04 -11.90 10.99
CA GLN A 381 26.97 -12.90 10.47
C GLN A 381 27.61 -13.64 11.63
N GLY A 382 27.57 -14.97 11.58
CA GLY A 382 28.22 -15.84 12.54
C GLY A 382 27.85 -17.28 12.29
N SER A 383 28.74 -18.23 12.63
CA SER A 383 28.48 -19.66 12.46
C SER A 383 27.29 -20.18 13.27
N SER A 384 26.79 -19.38 14.22
CA SER A 384 25.64 -19.68 15.07
C SER A 384 24.38 -18.88 14.71
N PHE A 385 24.44 -17.98 13.72
CA PHE A 385 23.27 -17.23 13.26
C PHE A 385 22.74 -17.85 11.96
N LEU A 386 21.56 -18.47 12.06
CA LEU A 386 20.88 -19.20 10.99
C LEU A 386 20.00 -18.27 10.16
N ALA A 387 19.73 -18.68 8.92
CA ALA A 387 18.78 -18.00 8.05
C ALA A 387 17.41 -17.87 8.73
N GLY A 388 16.91 -16.63 8.79
CA GLY A 388 15.57 -16.34 9.29
C GLY A 388 15.41 -16.24 10.80
N MET A 389 16.49 -16.25 11.58
CA MET A 389 16.37 -15.90 12.99
C MET A 389 16.03 -14.42 13.18
N GLY A 390 15.04 -14.16 14.03
CA GLY A 390 14.57 -12.81 14.30
C GLY A 390 15.48 -12.03 15.24
N ARG A 391 15.81 -10.80 14.85
CA ARG A 391 16.53 -9.82 15.68
C ARG A 391 16.22 -8.39 15.25
N VAL A 392 16.07 -7.47 16.20
CA VAL A 392 15.88 -6.04 15.93
C VAL A 392 17.15 -5.27 16.29
N GLN A 393 17.79 -4.65 15.30
CA GLN A 393 18.89 -3.72 15.60
C GLN A 393 18.39 -2.54 16.44
N GLU A 394 19.06 -2.28 17.56
CA GLU A 394 18.69 -1.17 18.46
C GLU A 394 18.68 0.17 17.74
N ALA A 395 19.68 0.39 16.88
CA ALA A 395 19.79 1.59 16.07
C ALA A 395 18.53 1.81 15.21
N GLY A 396 18.02 0.77 14.54
CA GLY A 396 16.79 0.86 13.74
C GLY A 396 15.55 1.20 14.58
N TYR A 397 15.41 0.57 15.75
CA TYR A 397 14.33 0.90 16.68
C TYR A 397 14.41 2.36 17.14
N ARG A 398 15.59 2.80 17.62
CA ARG A 398 15.78 4.15 18.17
C ARG A 398 15.65 5.22 17.10
N GLU A 399 16.16 4.99 15.89
CA GLU A 399 16.00 5.91 14.75
C GLU A 399 14.51 6.14 14.44
N ALA A 400 13.75 5.05 14.30
CA ALA A 400 12.33 5.14 13.95
C ALA A 400 11.49 5.74 15.10
N ALA A 401 11.71 5.31 16.34
CA ALA A 401 11.00 5.83 17.51
C ALA A 401 11.33 7.32 17.80
N ALA A 402 12.59 7.73 17.61
CA ALA A 402 13.00 9.12 17.74
C ALA A 402 12.35 10.01 16.68
N SER A 403 12.14 9.50 15.46
CA SER A 403 11.47 10.27 14.41
C SER A 403 10.05 10.70 14.79
N LEU A 404 9.35 9.95 15.65
CA LEU A 404 8.02 10.30 16.17
C LEU A 404 8.05 10.89 17.59
N ALA A 405 9.25 11.14 18.13
CA ALA A 405 9.49 11.64 19.49
C ALA A 405 8.91 10.75 20.61
N TRP A 406 8.93 9.43 20.45
CA TRP A 406 8.37 8.50 21.44
C TRP A 406 9.00 8.59 22.83
N ALA A 407 10.27 9.00 22.92
CA ALA A 407 10.95 9.26 24.19
C ALA A 407 10.21 10.28 25.09
N ARG A 408 9.35 11.15 24.51
CA ARG A 408 8.46 12.04 25.26
C ARG A 408 7.16 11.29 25.57
N ARG A 409 6.98 10.80 26.80
CA ARG A 409 5.80 10.01 27.22
C ARG A 409 4.50 10.80 27.39
N THR A 410 4.50 12.12 27.17
CA THR A 410 3.35 13.01 27.41
C THR A 410 2.34 13.06 26.25
N GLY A 411 2.51 12.25 25.20
CA GLY A 411 1.59 12.22 24.06
C GLY A 411 0.36 11.37 24.34
N LEU A 412 -0.82 11.83 23.88
CA LEU A 412 -2.11 11.11 24.00
C LEU A 412 -2.44 10.24 22.76
N GLY A 413 -1.46 10.00 21.88
CA GLY A 413 -1.63 9.15 20.71
C GLY A 413 -1.37 7.67 21.01
N LEU A 414 -2.09 6.78 20.35
CA LEU A 414 -1.82 5.35 20.39
C LEU A 414 -0.46 5.07 19.71
N ARG A 415 0.41 4.31 20.36
CA ARG A 415 1.73 3.91 19.82
C ARG A 415 1.74 2.43 19.47
N ILE A 416 1.95 2.13 18.20
CA ILE A 416 1.98 0.77 17.65
C ILE A 416 3.41 0.44 17.20
N LEU A 417 4.01 -0.59 17.79
CA LEU A 417 5.25 -1.20 17.30
C LEU A 417 4.90 -2.33 16.34
N ALA A 418 5.43 -2.27 15.12
CA ALA A 418 5.20 -3.28 14.09
C ALA A 418 6.52 -3.97 13.73
N LEU A 419 6.51 -5.29 13.67
CA LEU A 419 7.67 -6.11 13.33
C LEU A 419 7.21 -7.47 12.82
N HIS A 420 8.08 -8.27 12.20
CA HIS A 420 7.68 -9.57 11.69
C HIS A 420 7.76 -10.69 12.73
N HIS A 421 8.91 -10.86 13.40
CA HIS A 421 9.12 -11.93 14.38
C HIS A 421 8.39 -11.68 15.71
N HIS A 422 8.05 -12.77 16.39
CA HIS A 422 7.30 -12.69 17.63
C HIS A 422 8.09 -12.04 18.77
N LEU A 423 7.38 -11.33 19.64
CA LEU A 423 7.91 -10.84 20.90
C LEU A 423 7.54 -11.73 22.09
N ALA A 424 6.60 -12.67 21.93
CA ALA A 424 6.19 -13.62 22.95
C ALA A 424 6.11 -15.03 22.34
N LEU A 425 6.17 -16.06 23.17
CA LEU A 425 5.92 -17.44 22.72
C LEU A 425 4.48 -17.56 22.22
N THR A 426 4.31 -18.14 21.05
CA THR A 426 3.01 -18.21 20.35
C THR A 426 2.31 -19.54 20.49
N ASP A 427 3.09 -20.60 20.66
CA ASP A 427 2.60 -21.96 20.77
C ASP A 427 2.60 -22.39 22.24
N ASP A 428 1.47 -22.98 22.66
CA ASP A 428 1.35 -23.56 24.00
C ASP A 428 2.31 -24.74 24.18
N LEU A 429 2.59 -25.45 23.09
CA LEU A 429 3.56 -26.53 23.00
C LEU A 429 4.17 -26.56 21.60
N GLU A 430 5.49 -26.40 21.53
CA GLU A 430 6.24 -26.47 20.28
C GLU A 430 6.41 -27.93 19.83
N SER A 431 6.30 -28.16 18.53
CA SER A 431 6.56 -29.49 17.97
C SER A 431 8.03 -29.87 18.17
N PRO A 432 8.34 -31.10 18.61
CA PRO A 432 9.73 -31.57 18.68
C PRO A 432 10.49 -31.42 17.35
N ASP A 433 9.77 -31.50 16.23
CA ASP A 433 10.35 -31.35 14.89
C ASP A 433 10.80 -29.90 14.60
N GLU A 434 10.33 -28.91 15.35
CA GLU A 434 10.63 -27.48 15.15
C GLU A 434 11.77 -26.99 16.06
N PHE A 435 12.21 -27.79 17.05
CA PHE A 435 13.22 -27.36 18.03
C PHE A 435 14.52 -26.87 17.40
N HIS A 436 14.94 -27.46 16.28
CA HIS A 436 16.17 -27.11 15.59
C HIS A 436 16.06 -25.80 14.77
N LYS A 437 14.84 -25.35 14.43
CA LYS A 437 14.58 -24.12 13.66
C LYS A 437 14.44 -22.89 14.56
N GLY A 438 14.39 -23.09 15.87
CA GLY A 438 14.11 -22.05 16.85
C GLY A 438 12.61 -21.80 17.04
N PHE A 439 12.26 -21.12 18.12
CA PHE A 439 10.87 -20.94 18.56
C PHE A 439 10.12 -19.81 17.84
N GLY A 440 10.61 -19.35 16.68
CA GLY A 440 10.04 -18.21 15.90
C GLY A 440 10.03 -16.85 16.63
N ILE A 441 10.50 -16.81 17.87
CA ILE A 441 10.65 -15.59 18.66
C ILE A 441 11.92 -14.85 18.25
N ALA A 442 11.87 -13.52 18.24
CA ALA A 442 13.08 -12.74 18.09
C ALA A 442 14.04 -13.04 19.25
N ILE A 443 15.31 -13.32 18.95
CA ILE A 443 16.31 -13.73 19.94
C ILE A 443 16.54 -12.65 21.02
N ASP A 444 16.22 -11.41 20.71
CA ASP A 444 16.31 -10.24 21.56
C ASP A 444 14.94 -9.70 22.00
N ALA A 445 13.87 -10.50 21.87
CA ALA A 445 12.51 -10.10 22.24
C ALA A 445 12.41 -9.45 23.63
N PRO A 446 13.03 -9.96 24.72
CA PRO A 446 13.00 -9.29 26.01
C PRO A 446 13.60 -7.88 25.99
N ARG A 447 14.66 -7.65 25.20
CA ARG A 447 15.27 -6.31 25.05
C ARG A 447 14.32 -5.38 24.29
N VAL A 448 13.71 -5.86 23.21
CA VAL A 448 12.72 -5.09 22.43
C VAL A 448 11.51 -4.75 23.28
N GLN A 449 10.98 -5.68 24.07
CA GLN A 449 9.86 -5.42 24.98
C GLN A 449 10.19 -4.36 26.03
N ARG A 450 11.41 -4.36 26.60
CA ARG A 450 11.85 -3.32 27.54
C ARG A 450 11.94 -1.94 26.89
N MET A 451 12.51 -1.85 25.69
CA MET A 451 12.56 -0.59 24.93
C MET A 451 11.15 -0.10 24.60
N ALA A 452 10.27 -0.98 24.14
CA ALA A 452 8.87 -0.67 23.84
C ALA A 452 8.12 -0.13 25.07
N ALA A 453 8.26 -0.79 26.23
CA ALA A 453 7.63 -0.33 27.47
C ALA A 453 8.19 1.02 27.95
N GLN A 454 9.50 1.24 27.87
CA GLN A 454 10.16 2.52 28.19
C GLN A 454 9.61 3.66 27.32
N ASP A 455 9.45 3.40 26.03
CA ASP A 455 9.00 4.38 25.04
C ASP A 455 7.45 4.46 24.97
N GLY A 456 6.73 3.86 25.93
CA GLY A 456 5.28 3.97 26.06
C GLY A 456 4.50 3.34 24.90
N VAL A 457 5.01 2.27 24.30
CA VAL A 457 4.27 1.48 23.32
C VAL A 457 3.01 0.93 23.97
N HIS A 458 1.89 0.96 23.25
CA HIS A 458 0.61 0.43 23.72
C HIS A 458 0.33 -0.93 23.07
N LEU A 459 0.67 -1.07 21.80
CA LEU A 459 0.37 -2.26 21.03
C LEU A 459 1.59 -2.67 20.22
N ALA A 460 1.96 -3.94 20.27
CA ALA A 460 2.86 -4.54 19.30
C ALA A 460 2.06 -5.46 18.37
N VAL A 461 2.35 -5.43 17.08
CA VAL A 461 1.73 -6.30 16.07
C VAL A 461 2.79 -7.00 15.24
N HIS A 462 2.58 -8.29 14.93
CA HIS A 462 3.56 -9.07 14.16
C HIS A 462 2.97 -10.25 13.37
N GLY A 463 3.85 -10.93 12.61
CA GLY A 463 3.60 -12.07 11.72
C GLY A 463 4.34 -13.35 12.12
N HIS A 464 4.87 -14.08 11.13
CA HIS A 464 5.86 -15.18 11.22
C HIS A 464 5.30 -16.60 11.35
N LYS A 465 4.86 -17.07 12.54
CA LYS A 465 4.31 -18.45 12.68
C LYS A 465 2.88 -18.64 12.18
N HIS A 466 2.36 -17.68 11.41
CA HIS A 466 1.03 -17.75 10.81
C HIS A 466 -0.14 -17.95 11.80
N ARG A 467 0.09 -17.71 13.10
CA ARG A 467 -0.89 -17.91 14.17
C ARG A 467 -1.50 -16.58 14.62
N ALA A 468 -2.82 -16.54 14.63
CA ALA A 468 -3.57 -15.42 15.18
C ALA A 468 -3.68 -15.56 16.70
N PHE A 469 -3.23 -14.56 17.47
CA PHE A 469 -3.39 -14.57 18.92
C PHE A 469 -3.35 -13.16 19.52
N VAL A 470 -3.74 -13.08 20.80
CA VAL A 470 -3.62 -11.88 21.63
C VAL A 470 -2.81 -12.21 22.88
N TRP A 471 -1.95 -11.29 23.31
CA TRP A 471 -1.09 -11.45 24.47
C TRP A 471 -0.90 -10.12 25.18
N ARG A 472 -0.40 -10.14 26.42
CA ARG A 472 0.00 -8.96 27.17
C ARG A 472 1.39 -9.14 27.77
N ALA A 473 2.25 -8.15 27.57
CA ALA A 473 3.58 -8.11 28.15
C ALA A 473 3.67 -7.02 29.21
N GLY A 474 4.33 -7.33 30.33
CA GLY A 474 4.80 -6.37 31.31
C GLY A 474 6.33 -6.45 31.38
N ALA A 475 7.00 -5.32 31.25
CA ALA A 475 8.45 -5.26 31.23
C ALA A 475 9.01 -4.63 32.52
N TYR A 476 10.11 -5.20 32.99
CA TYR A 476 10.87 -4.72 34.14
C TYR A 476 12.30 -4.40 33.74
N HIS A 477 12.91 -3.47 34.48
CA HIS A 477 14.35 -3.28 34.47
C HIS A 477 15.09 -4.57 34.88
N LEU A 478 16.32 -4.70 34.41
CA LEU A 478 17.22 -5.77 34.79
C LEU A 478 17.69 -5.56 36.25
N PRO A 479 17.56 -6.55 37.16
CA PRO A 479 17.92 -6.47 38.58
C PRO A 479 19.32 -5.93 38.88
N GLU A 480 20.25 -6.07 37.92
CA GLU A 480 21.63 -5.63 38.06
C GLU A 480 21.78 -4.09 37.99
N TYR A 481 20.77 -3.37 37.48
CA TYR A 481 20.80 -1.91 37.42
C TYR A 481 20.16 -1.27 38.64
N THR A 482 20.83 -0.30 39.26
CA THR A 482 20.32 0.42 40.43
C THR A 482 19.24 1.43 40.02
N ASN A 483 17.99 0.98 39.90
CA ASN A 483 16.83 1.83 39.57
C ASN A 483 15.87 1.94 40.77
N GLU A 484 15.31 3.12 40.98
CA GLU A 484 14.28 3.35 42.00
C GLU A 484 12.90 2.81 41.57
N GLN A 485 12.63 2.78 40.27
CA GLN A 485 11.43 2.18 39.66
C GLN A 485 11.83 1.01 38.76
N TRP A 486 11.25 -0.15 39.03
CA TRP A 486 11.58 -1.39 38.33
C TRP A 486 10.61 -1.71 37.19
N GLU A 487 9.36 -1.26 37.29
CA GLU A 487 8.35 -1.44 36.25
C GLU A 487 8.55 -0.41 35.13
N LEU A 488 8.67 -0.89 33.89
CA LEU A 488 8.82 -0.03 32.71
C LEU A 488 7.47 0.35 32.10
N GLY A 489 6.53 -0.60 32.16
CA GLY A 489 5.21 -0.49 31.59
C GLY A 489 4.68 -1.83 31.09
N SER A 490 3.42 -1.82 30.66
CA SER A 490 2.77 -2.97 30.05
C SER A 490 2.11 -2.57 28.74
N PHE A 491 2.05 -3.50 27.80
CA PHE A 491 1.45 -3.29 26.49
C PHE A 491 0.86 -4.60 25.96
N ASN A 492 -0.04 -4.49 25.00
CA ASN A 492 -0.67 -5.64 24.38
C ASN A 492 0.10 -6.07 23.12
N ILE A 493 0.03 -7.35 22.77
CA ILE A 493 0.65 -7.92 21.57
C ILE A 493 -0.44 -8.64 20.76
N VAL A 494 -0.42 -8.48 19.44
CA VAL A 494 -1.34 -9.15 18.51
C VAL A 494 -0.54 -9.87 17.42
N GLY A 495 -0.69 -11.20 17.36
CA GLY A 495 -0.22 -12.01 16.25
C GLY A 495 -1.23 -12.00 15.11
N GLY A 496 -0.75 -11.71 13.90
CA GLY A 496 -1.59 -11.43 12.75
C GLY A 496 -2.23 -12.64 12.08
N GLY A 497 -1.74 -13.85 12.37
CA GLY A 497 -2.02 -15.02 11.54
C GLY A 497 -1.18 -15.00 10.27
N SER A 498 -1.72 -15.48 9.15
CA SER A 498 -1.17 -15.26 7.82
C SER A 498 -2.28 -14.90 6.86
N SER A 499 -2.09 -13.84 6.08
CA SER A 499 -3.08 -13.37 5.12
C SER A 499 -3.09 -14.17 3.81
N GLY A 500 -2.01 -14.87 3.47
CA GLY A 500 -1.93 -15.52 2.16
C GLY A 500 -1.10 -16.79 2.06
N SER A 501 -0.42 -17.26 3.11
CA SER A 501 0.27 -18.54 3.08
C SER A 501 -0.70 -19.72 2.99
N SER A 502 -0.34 -20.77 2.26
CA SER A 502 -1.04 -22.06 2.30
C SER A 502 -0.62 -22.93 3.50
N SER A 503 0.54 -22.64 4.10
CA SER A 503 1.08 -23.33 5.27
C SER A 503 0.58 -22.69 6.56
N THR A 504 -0.69 -22.88 6.87
CA THR A 504 -1.33 -22.31 8.08
C THR A 504 -2.02 -23.41 8.89
N ASP A 505 -2.09 -23.21 10.21
CA ASP A 505 -2.85 -24.13 11.05
C ASP A 505 -4.34 -24.13 10.65
N GLY A 506 -4.87 -25.31 10.38
CA GLY A 506 -6.23 -25.51 9.90
C GLY A 506 -6.51 -25.00 8.47
N HIS A 507 -5.49 -24.67 7.66
CA HIS A 507 -5.62 -24.14 6.29
C HIS A 507 -6.49 -22.89 6.19
N ARG A 508 -6.29 -21.94 7.10
CA ARG A 508 -7.03 -20.68 7.15
C ARG A 508 -6.09 -19.50 7.16
N ASN A 509 -6.50 -18.45 6.46
CA ASN A 509 -5.83 -17.18 6.46
C ASN A 509 -6.55 -16.18 7.36
N PHE A 510 -5.85 -15.11 7.71
CA PHE A 510 -6.31 -14.13 8.68
C PHE A 510 -5.94 -12.71 8.26
N PHE A 511 -6.74 -11.75 8.72
CA PHE A 511 -6.34 -10.35 8.81
C PHE A 511 -7.00 -9.72 10.03
N ASN A 512 -6.52 -8.55 10.45
CA ASN A 512 -7.06 -7.86 11.61
C ASN A 512 -7.44 -6.42 11.27
N LEU A 513 -8.45 -5.90 11.97
CA LEU A 513 -8.80 -4.49 11.97
C LEU A 513 -8.63 -3.91 13.36
N LEU A 514 -8.03 -2.73 13.44
CA LEU A 514 -7.84 -1.97 14.67
C LEU A 514 -8.47 -0.60 14.51
N ARG A 515 -9.17 -0.09 15.53
CA ARG A 515 -9.56 1.32 15.58
C ARG A 515 -9.53 1.88 16.98
N VAL A 516 -9.37 3.20 17.08
CA VAL A 516 -9.49 3.93 18.34
C VAL A 516 -10.82 4.67 18.34
N ARG A 517 -11.70 4.32 19.29
CA ARG A 517 -13.01 4.96 19.47
C ARG A 517 -13.10 5.54 20.88
N GLY A 518 -12.94 6.85 20.98
CA GLY A 518 -12.84 7.52 22.28
C GLY A 518 -11.64 6.99 23.07
N SER A 519 -11.89 6.46 24.27
CA SER A 519 -10.89 5.87 25.15
C SER A 519 -10.82 4.34 25.03
N ILE A 520 -11.13 3.76 23.87
CA ILE A 520 -11.13 2.31 23.66
C ILE A 520 -10.40 2.00 22.35
N VAL A 521 -9.50 1.00 22.38
CA VAL A 521 -8.98 0.33 21.19
C VAL A 521 -9.85 -0.89 20.92
N GLU A 522 -10.41 -0.98 19.71
CA GLU A 522 -11.15 -2.15 19.24
C GLU A 522 -10.27 -2.96 18.28
N LEU A 523 -10.31 -4.29 18.40
CA LEU A 523 -9.65 -5.26 17.52
C LEU A 523 -10.69 -6.23 16.98
N GLU A 524 -10.87 -6.28 15.66
CA GLU A 524 -11.63 -7.32 14.98
C GLU A 524 -10.67 -8.26 14.25
N MET A 525 -10.82 -9.57 14.46
CA MET A 525 -10.01 -10.58 13.78
C MET A 525 -10.88 -11.32 12.78
N TYR A 526 -10.38 -11.42 11.55
CA TYR A 526 -11.04 -12.09 10.44
C TYR A 526 -10.31 -13.36 10.07
N ARG A 527 -11.05 -14.36 9.63
CA ARG A 527 -10.54 -15.68 9.26
C ARG A 527 -11.19 -16.14 7.96
N SER A 528 -10.42 -16.74 7.07
CA SER A 528 -10.96 -17.31 5.85
C SER A 528 -11.71 -18.60 6.12
N ASP A 529 -12.77 -18.79 5.33
CA ASP A 529 -13.42 -20.08 5.15
C ASP A 529 -12.80 -20.80 3.95
N PRO A 530 -12.94 -22.14 3.83
CA PRO A 530 -12.38 -22.91 2.72
C PRO A 530 -12.80 -22.44 1.32
N ASN A 531 -13.94 -21.73 1.24
CA ASN A 531 -14.47 -21.18 -0.01
C ASN A 531 -13.78 -19.88 -0.47
N GLY A 532 -12.78 -19.39 0.27
CA GLY A 532 -12.03 -18.19 -0.11
C GLY A 532 -12.71 -16.86 0.26
N SER A 533 -13.52 -16.84 1.32
CA SER A 533 -14.10 -15.62 1.88
C SER A 533 -13.67 -15.43 3.33
N PHE A 534 -13.41 -14.20 3.76
CA PHE A 534 -13.12 -13.90 5.16
C PHE A 534 -14.40 -13.60 5.94
N SER A 535 -14.50 -14.09 7.17
CA SER A 535 -15.54 -13.73 8.14
C SER A 535 -14.92 -13.32 9.47
N ARG A 536 -15.54 -12.37 10.18
CA ARG A 536 -15.09 -11.97 11.51
C ARG A 536 -15.35 -13.11 12.48
N PHE A 537 -14.32 -13.54 13.21
CA PHE A 537 -14.44 -14.64 14.17
C PHE A 537 -14.21 -14.22 15.63
N MET A 538 -13.49 -13.12 15.87
CA MET A 538 -13.26 -12.59 17.22
C MET A 538 -13.31 -11.05 17.23
N THR A 539 -13.76 -10.51 18.37
CA THR A 539 -13.74 -9.07 18.65
C THR A 539 -13.21 -8.86 20.07
N TRP A 540 -12.29 -7.92 20.22
CA TRP A 540 -11.67 -7.54 21.48
C TRP A 540 -11.70 -6.04 21.66
N THR A 541 -11.72 -5.60 22.91
CA THR A 541 -11.61 -4.19 23.28
C THR A 541 -10.59 -4.02 24.39
N ALA A 542 -9.86 -2.90 24.38
CA ALA A 542 -8.92 -2.55 25.43
C ALA A 542 -9.11 -1.07 25.78
N PRO A 543 -9.49 -0.74 27.03
CA PRO A 543 -9.54 0.64 27.49
C PRO A 543 -8.19 1.35 27.39
N LEU A 544 -8.23 2.62 27.04
CA LEU A 544 -7.13 3.57 27.14
C LEU A 544 -7.34 4.45 28.37
N THR A 545 -6.35 4.49 29.24
CA THR A 545 -6.36 5.24 30.49
C THR A 545 -5.18 6.21 30.51
N VAL A 546 -5.28 7.29 31.29
CA VAL A 546 -4.17 8.21 31.50
C VAL A 546 -3.64 7.95 32.91
N ASN A 547 -2.36 7.61 33.02
CA ASN A 547 -1.73 7.35 34.30
C ASN A 547 -1.45 8.66 35.08
N ARG A 548 -0.92 8.54 36.30
CA ARG A 548 -0.63 9.70 37.16
C ARG A 548 0.38 10.69 36.56
N ASP A 549 1.24 10.21 35.67
CA ASP A 549 2.27 11.00 34.99
C ASP A 549 1.74 11.67 33.71
N GLY A 550 0.44 11.54 33.42
CA GLY A 550 -0.19 12.09 32.22
C GLY A 550 0.10 11.31 30.93
N ALA A 551 0.70 10.11 31.04
CA ALA A 551 0.95 9.24 29.91
C ALA A 551 -0.26 8.35 29.63
N LEU A 552 -0.56 8.17 28.34
CA LEU A 552 -1.56 7.20 27.91
C LEU A 552 -1.06 5.77 28.18
N THR A 553 -1.95 4.91 28.65
CA THR A 553 -1.73 3.49 28.93
C THR A 553 -2.88 2.67 28.36
N ILE A 554 -2.61 1.40 28.05
CA ILE A 554 -3.63 0.47 27.55
C ILE A 554 -3.85 -0.66 28.54
N GLU A 555 -5.12 -0.89 28.84
CA GLU A 555 -5.57 -1.97 29.72
C GLU A 555 -5.56 -3.32 28.98
N PRO A 556 -5.70 -4.45 29.70
CA PRO A 556 -5.78 -5.77 29.07
C PRO A 556 -6.93 -5.89 28.07
N TRP A 557 -6.75 -6.73 27.05
CA TRP A 557 -7.81 -7.10 26.12
C TRP A 557 -8.98 -7.77 26.83
N GLN A 558 -10.19 -7.34 26.52
CA GLN A 558 -11.45 -7.91 26.95
C GLN A 558 -12.19 -8.43 25.72
N ARG A 559 -12.53 -9.72 25.75
CA ARG A 559 -13.33 -10.32 24.67
C ARG A 559 -14.73 -9.73 24.73
N THR A 560 -15.22 -9.27 23.60
CA THR A 560 -16.63 -8.92 23.45
C THR A 560 -17.33 -10.08 22.76
N ASP A 561 -18.26 -10.72 23.45
CA ASP A 561 -19.08 -11.75 22.83
C ASP A 561 -19.96 -11.10 21.76
N ASN A 562 -19.91 -11.65 20.54
CA ASN A 562 -20.83 -11.27 19.47
C ASN A 562 -22.25 -11.65 19.93
N ARG A 563 -23.09 -10.66 20.27
CA ARG A 563 -24.55 -10.83 20.24
C ARG A 563 -25.05 -10.60 18.82
#